data_AF-A0AAX1FWQ6-F1
#
_entry.id   AF-A0AAX1FWQ6-F1
#
_cell.length_a   1.000
_cell.length_b   1.000
_cell.length_c   1.000
_cell.angle_alpha   90.00
_cell.angle_beta   90.00
_cell.angle_gamma   90.00
#
_symmetry.space_group_name_H-M   'P 1'
#
loop_
_entity.id
_entity.type
_entity.pdbx_description
1 polymer ?
#
loop_
_entity_poly.entity_id
_entity_poly.type
_entity_poly.pdbx_seq_one_letter_code
_entity_poly.pdbx_strand_id
1 'polypeptide(L)' 'MVWNGEQEALLNHAITHSQTANSNLKHCVLSHFNPKVQEAIKKLSDALFLMEDAMKDPYNTRGEE' A
#
# COMPACT_ATOMS: atom_id res chain seq x y z
N MET A 1 -12.62 11.84 -10.86
CA MET A 1 -11.57 12.51 -11.67
C MET A 1 -10.75 11.37 -12.22
N VAL A 2 -10.62 11.19 -13.54
CA VAL A 2 -9.81 10.06 -14.06
C VAL A 2 -8.34 10.40 -13.81
N TRP A 3 -7.54 9.45 -13.29
CA TRP A 3 -6.09 9.59 -13.21
C TRP A 3 -5.54 9.94 -14.60
N ASN A 4 -4.63 10.91 -14.68
CA ASN A 4 -3.83 11.05 -15.89
C ASN A 4 -2.72 9.98 -15.90
N GLY A 5 -2.12 9.72 -17.06
CA GLY A 5 -1.13 8.64 -17.20
C GLY A 5 0.10 8.78 -16.32
N GLU A 6 0.49 10.00 -15.94
CA GLU A 6 1.60 10.23 -15.01
C GLU A 6 1.20 9.84 -13.58
N GLN A 7 0.01 10.26 -13.14
CA GLN A 7 -0.47 9.93 -11.80
C GLN A 7 -0.73 8.42 -11.65
N GLU A 8 -1.23 7.76 -12.71
CA GLU A 8 -1.38 6.30 -12.75
C GLU A 8 -0.03 5.59 -12.65
N ALA A 9 0.99 6.06 -13.38
CA ALA A 9 2.34 5.50 -13.31
C ALA A 9 2.96 5.67 -11.92
N LEU A 10 2.77 6.84 -11.29
CA LEU A 10 3.25 7.11 -9.93
C LEU A 10 2.58 6.20 -8.90
N LEU A 11 1.27 6.01 -8.99
CA LEU A 11 0.53 5.14 -8.07
C LEU A 11 0.92 3.67 -8.25
N ASN A 12 1.04 3.18 -9.48
CA ASN A 12 1.54 1.83 -9.77
C ASN A 12 2.97 1.60 -9.25
N HIS A 13 3.84 2.59 -9.40
CA HIS A 13 5.20 2.54 -8.87
C HIS A 13 5.22 2.48 -7.33
N ALA A 14 4.39 3.30 -6.68
CA ALA A 14 4.22 3.29 -5.22
C ALA A 14 3.68 1.95 -4.70
N ILE A 15 2.70 1.35 -5.38
CA ILE A 15 2.17 0.02 -5.08
C ILE A 15 3.29 -1.03 -5.17
N THR A 16 4.03 -1.06 -6.27
CA THR A 16 5.11 -2.05 -6.50
C THR A 16 6.19 -1.98 -5.42
N HIS A 17 6.63 -0.76 -5.07
CA HIS A 17 7.63 -0.56 -4.02
C HIS A 17 7.09 -0.95 -2.64
N SER A 18 5.83 -0.64 -2.35
CA SER A 18 5.19 -0.98 -1.08
C SER A 18 4.98 -2.49 -0.94
N GLN A 19 4.62 -3.20 -2.02
CA GLN A 19 4.52 -4.67 -2.04
C GLN A 19 5.88 -5.31 -1.74
N THR A 20 6.95 -4.78 -2.35
CA THR A 20 8.33 -5.25 -2.12
C THR A 20 8.75 -5.03 -0.67
N ALA A 21 8.53 -3.83 -0.12
CA ALA A 21 8.85 -3.53 1.27
C ALA A 21 8.05 -4.40 2.25
N ASN A 22 6.76 -4.60 2.00
CA ASN A 22 5.90 -5.44 2.84
C ASN A 22 6.33 -6.91 2.82
N SER A 23 6.71 -7.43 1.64
CA SER A 23 7.27 -8.77 1.49
C SER A 23 8.56 -8.94 2.30
N ASN A 24 9.52 -8.00 2.15
CA ASN A 24 10.77 -8.01 2.90
C ASN A 24 10.55 -8.00 4.42
N LEU A 25 9.60 -7.19 4.89
CA LEU A 25 9.25 -7.16 6.32
C LEU A 25 8.63 -8.47 6.79
N LYS A 26 7.70 -9.06 6.03
CA LYS A 26 7.08 -10.35 6.39
C LYS A 26 8.11 -11.47 6.49
N HIS A 27 9.08 -11.50 5.57
CA HIS A 27 10.15 -12.50 5.55
C HIS A 27 11.30 -12.21 6.53
N CYS A 28 11.36 -11.03 7.14
CA CYS A 28 12.33 -10.73 8.17
C CYS A 28 12.03 -11.57 9.43
N VAL A 29 13.05 -12.21 10.02
CA VAL A 29 12.90 -13.00 11.25
C VAL A 29 12.22 -12.21 12.38
N LEU A 30 12.49 -10.90 12.46
CA LEU A 30 11.89 -10.01 13.46
C LEU A 30 10.37 -9.88 13.34
N SER A 31 9.77 -10.18 12.18
CA SER A 31 8.31 -10.11 11.99
C SER A 31 7.54 -11.04 12.93
N HIS A 32 8.16 -12.12 13.37
CA HIS A 32 7.54 -13.11 14.25
C HIS A 32 7.58 -12.67 15.73
N PHE A 33 8.52 -11.80 16.11
CA PHE A 33 8.85 -11.55 17.51
C PHE A 33 8.78 -10.08 17.91
N ASN A 34 8.82 -9.15 16.96
CA ASN A 34 8.83 -7.71 17.23
C ASN A 34 7.46 -7.08 16.88
N PRO A 35 6.66 -6.68 17.88
CA PRO A 35 5.36 -6.06 17.66
C PRO A 35 5.40 -4.79 16.78
N LYS A 36 6.51 -4.03 16.81
CA LYS A 36 6.65 -2.84 15.94
C LYS A 36 6.82 -3.21 14.47
N VAL A 37 7.46 -4.34 14.18
CA VAL A 37 7.58 -4.85 12.81
C VAL A 37 6.22 -5.36 12.33
N GLN A 38 5.47 -6.05 13.18
CA GLN A 38 4.10 -6.48 12.87
C GLN A 38 3.17 -5.28 12.62
N GLU A 39 3.27 -4.23 13.43
CA GLU A 39 2.52 -2.99 13.24
C GLU A 39 2.90 -2.30 11.91
N ALA A 40 4.19 -2.26 11.55
CA ALA A 40 4.65 -1.73 10.28
C ALA A 40 4.09 -2.53 9.08
N ILE A 41 4.11 -3.86 9.15
CA ILE A 41 3.50 -4.75 8.15
C ILE A 41 2.02 -4.46 7.99
N LYS A 42 1.29 -4.27 9.10
CA LYS A 42 -0.14 -3.95 9.07
C LYS A 42 -0.38 -2.61 8.37
N LYS A 43 0.28 -1.53 8.83
CA LYS A 43 0.14 -0.19 8.23
C LYS A 43 0.48 -0.17 6.74
N LEU A 44 1.52 -0.90 6.32
CA LEU A 44 1.87 -1.03 4.90
C LEU A 44 0.84 -1.82 4.11
N SER A 45 0.26 -2.88 4.70
CA SER A 45 -0.80 -3.65 4.07
C SER A 45 -2.09 -2.84 3.92
N ASP A 46 -2.46 -2.04 4.93
CA ASP A 46 -3.61 -1.15 4.88
C ASP A 46 -3.40 -0.05 3.82
N ALA A 47 -2.20 0.54 3.74
CA ALA A 47 -1.87 1.52 2.70
C ALA A 47 -1.91 0.90 1.30
N LEU A 48 -1.40 -0.32 1.11
CA LEU A 48 -1.47 -1.05 -0.15
C LEU A 48 -2.92 -1.25 -0.60
N PHE A 49 -3.79 -1.67 0.32
CA PHE A 49 -5.20 -1.84 0.05
C PHE A 49 -5.83 -0.54 -0.47
N LEU A 50 -5.58 0.59 0.21
CA LEU A 50 -6.11 1.90 -0.20
C LEU A 50 -5.56 2.36 -1.57
N MET A 51 -4.28 2.11 -1.85
CA MET A 51 -3.68 2.45 -3.15
C MET A 51 -4.25 1.59 -4.29
N GLU A 52 -4.42 0.28 -4.06
CA GLU A 52 -5.02 -0.64 -5.03
C GLU A 52 -6.51 -0.34 -5.24
N ASP A 53 -7.22 0.08 -4.20
CA ASP A 53 -8.62 0.51 -4.28
C ASP A 53 -8.75 1.80 -5.09
N ALA A 54 -7.89 2.80 -4.82
CA ALA A 54 -7.84 4.06 -5.57
C ALA A 54 -7.50 3.88 -7.06
N MET A 55 -6.73 2.83 -7.41
CA MET A 55 -6.49 2.43 -8.80
C MET A 55 -7.73 1.83 -9.47
N LYS A 56 -8.54 1.05 -8.73
CA LYS A 56 -9.75 0.40 -9.25
C LYS A 56 -10.91 1.37 -9.43
N ASP A 57 -11.04 2.32 -8.51
CA ASP A 57 -12.04 3.37 -8.58
C ASP A 57 -11.42 4.76 -8.35
N PRO A 58 -10.99 5.44 -9.44
CA PRO A 58 -10.45 6.81 -9.41
C PRO A 58 -11.44 7.86 -8.88
N TYR A 59 -12.72 7.50 -8.76
CA TYR A 59 -13.79 8.38 -8.31
C TYR A 59 -14.16 8.11 -6.85
N ASN A 60 -13.75 6.97 -6.28
CA ASN A 60 -13.95 6.62 -4.88
C ASN A 60 -12.80 7.11 -3.99
N THR A 61 -12.41 8.37 -4.12
CA THR A 61 -11.56 9.07 -3.13
C THR A 61 -12.37 9.62 -1.96
N ARG A 62 -13.63 9.19 -1.82
CA ARG A 62 -14.42 9.44 -0.63
C ARG A 62 -13.84 8.61 0.51
N GLY A 63 -13.00 9.26 1.32
CA GLY A 63 -13.13 9.05 2.75
C GLY A 63 -14.59 9.29 3.09
N GLU A 64 -15.35 8.22 3.22
CA GLU A 64 -16.65 8.30 3.87
C GLU A 64 -16.39 8.80 5.29
N GLU A 65 -17.04 9.92 5.60
CA GLU A 65 -17.05 10.63 6.88
C GLU A 65 -17.42 9.72 8.07
#